data_AF-A0A9X3HTL9-F1
#
_entry.id   AF-A0A9X3HTL9-F1
#
_cell.length_a   1.000
_cell.length_b   1.000
_cell.length_c   1.000
_cell.angle_alpha   90.00
_cell.angle_beta   90.00
_cell.angle_gamma   90.00
#
_symmetry.space_group_name_H-M   'P 1'
#
loop_
_entity.id
_entity.type
_entity.pdbx_description
1 polymer ?
#
loop_
_entity_poly.entity_id
_entity_poly.type
_entity_poly.pdbx_seq_one_letter_code
_entity_poly.pdbx_strand_id
1 'polypeptide(L)'
;MQIIMHGKPQIYSYRRFSNLRQEKGRSLARQKKLTEEIAEKFNLPFNEDFLMTDKGLSAFHGHHKSKGALGVFLAAVESKMVKPGSVLIVESLDRLSREQPYVAQATLAALVSSDITVVTATDGKVYSKETMAKDPLGTMIMSVLEMIRAHNESLTKTEKSVDFIHAEILKHEEGKVADVAGSIPFWISRKPSPHKKIKTGFELNEHESTIRLLIDMYHVQGKGLRTISRELHSLGIKAPKGGDVWGVSTLSSVFSNPALCGRHKFNLEYLKDGAKQQEAYTLELYYPPIMSAEDFESMQALKKRRSGASKGDKSDKGGLVYLLTDYGKKSFCAKCGSSIGSQPQKQKYRIRRRLHCSKHKETEDCCKSIVQDHLEDAFLVSVARHIDYNLINTQVKPEDIIKNSERLEDIDLEMANVLDMLRVVRDSKSKLKLLEDYKNLEDEKEDLVKQKTDFKQHKISSEDIKRFISKVSDARDYRNNEARKFVKNILMQCIRKISVHMEKKKLECYGYPNICKNSLVNVIDVEFYTDKSLSIFVSAETDELLFSKVSDEFADESLGSFTEEELQIWNSESWERLQQIFEANGNVDSDPLSAENLWTTSVVAEEIVKAMIEEVADDGIAE
;
A
#
# COMPACT_ATOMS: atom_id res chain seq x y z
N MET A 1 -5.65 19.51 -19.08
CA MET A 1 -4.61 19.20 -20.07
C MET A 1 -5.19 19.32 -21.47
N GLN A 2 -4.70 20.29 -22.23
CA GLN A 2 -5.01 20.44 -23.64
C GLN A 2 -4.35 19.28 -24.38
N ILE A 3 -5.22 18.54 -25.04
CA ILE A 3 -5.01 17.33 -25.83
C ILE A 3 -3.86 17.52 -26.83
N ILE A 4 -2.89 16.62 -26.87
CA ILE A 4 -1.93 16.53 -27.98
C ILE A 4 -2.74 16.15 -29.23
N MET A 5 -3.16 17.17 -29.98
CA MET A 5 -3.65 17.03 -31.33
C MET A 5 -2.45 16.66 -32.20
N HIS A 6 -2.18 15.36 -32.38
CA HIS A 6 -1.16 14.93 -33.34
C HIS A 6 -1.55 15.43 -34.73
N GLY A 7 -0.77 16.37 -35.27
CA GLY A 7 -1.08 17.08 -36.51
C GLY A 7 -1.24 16.17 -37.73
N LYS A 8 -0.78 14.92 -37.68
CA LYS A 8 -0.77 13.96 -38.79
C LYS A 8 -1.16 12.54 -38.32
N PRO A 9 -1.71 11.67 -39.19
CA PRO A 9 -1.95 10.27 -38.88
C PRO A 9 -0.65 9.56 -38.44
N GLN A 10 -0.77 8.55 -37.57
CA GLN A 10 0.39 7.86 -36.98
C GLN A 10 0.17 6.34 -36.92
N ILE A 11 1.25 5.61 -36.62
CA ILE A 11 1.22 4.16 -36.38
C ILE A 11 1.26 3.88 -34.89
N TYR A 12 0.33 3.06 -34.41
CA TYR A 12 0.20 2.58 -33.04
C TYR A 12 0.42 1.07 -32.99
N SER A 13 1.02 0.56 -31.91
CA SER A 13 1.22 -0.89 -31.72
C SER A 13 0.64 -1.34 -30.39
N TYR A 14 -0.24 -2.34 -30.43
CA TYR A 14 -0.86 -2.92 -29.24
C TYR A 14 -0.31 -4.31 -28.94
N ARG A 15 0.24 -4.50 -27.72
CA ARG A 15 0.90 -5.74 -27.28
C ARG A 15 0.33 -6.24 -25.96
N ARG A 16 0.01 -7.53 -25.91
CA ARG A 16 -0.49 -8.21 -24.71
C ARG A 16 0.40 -9.39 -24.34
N PHE A 17 1.02 -9.35 -23.16
CA PHE A 17 1.77 -10.48 -22.61
C PHE A 17 0.86 -11.32 -21.71
N SER A 18 0.82 -12.65 -21.92
CA SER A 18 0.08 -13.57 -21.05
C SER A 18 0.88 -14.03 -19.82
N ASN A 19 2.22 -13.96 -19.83
CA ASN A 19 3.06 -14.27 -18.66
C ASN A 19 4.43 -13.57 -18.70
N LEU A 20 4.91 -13.09 -17.54
CA LEU A 20 6.16 -12.34 -17.35
C LEU A 20 7.45 -13.10 -17.72
N ARG A 21 7.44 -14.44 -17.84
CA ARG A 21 8.65 -15.24 -18.13
C ARG A 21 9.02 -15.33 -19.61
N GLN A 22 8.21 -14.82 -20.53
CA GLN A 22 8.49 -14.84 -21.97
C GLN A 22 9.30 -13.64 -22.48
N GLU A 23 9.76 -12.76 -21.57
CA GLU A 23 10.46 -11.51 -21.88
C GLU A 23 11.86 -11.71 -22.51
N LYS A 24 12.44 -12.91 -22.41
CA LYS A 24 13.79 -13.22 -22.91
C LYS A 24 13.78 -14.31 -23.98
N GLY A 25 13.47 -13.95 -25.22
CA GLY A 25 13.75 -14.80 -26.38
C GLY A 25 13.02 -14.40 -27.67
N ARG A 26 13.79 -14.01 -28.70
CA ARG A 26 13.43 -13.88 -30.14
C ARG A 26 12.27 -12.95 -30.56
N SER A 27 11.38 -12.50 -29.68
CA SER A 27 10.17 -11.75 -30.06
C SER A 27 10.38 -10.26 -30.36
N LEU A 28 11.28 -9.57 -29.65
CA LEU A 28 11.48 -8.11 -29.78
C LEU A 28 12.15 -7.69 -31.10
N ALA A 29 13.18 -8.42 -31.55
CA ALA A 29 13.92 -8.09 -32.77
C ALA A 29 13.08 -8.29 -34.05
N ARG A 30 12.22 -9.33 -34.07
CA ARG A 30 11.31 -9.59 -35.19
C ARG A 30 10.21 -8.53 -35.30
N GLN A 31 9.82 -7.94 -34.17
CA GLN A 31 8.75 -6.95 -34.09
C GLN A 31 9.21 -5.55 -34.47
N LYS A 32 10.43 -5.16 -34.06
CA LYS A 32 11.03 -3.90 -34.51
C LYS A 32 11.12 -3.84 -36.04
N LYS A 33 11.60 -4.93 -36.65
CA LYS A 33 11.68 -5.07 -38.10
C LYS A 33 10.31 -4.95 -38.79
N LEU A 34 9.27 -5.56 -38.22
CA LEU A 34 7.92 -5.49 -38.80
C LEU A 34 7.29 -4.10 -38.66
N THR A 35 7.51 -3.43 -37.52
CA THR A 35 7.06 -2.04 -37.32
C THR A 35 7.76 -1.09 -38.28
N GLU A 36 9.05 -1.29 -38.54
CA GLU A 36 9.83 -0.55 -39.54
C GLU A 36 9.29 -0.82 -40.97
N GLU A 37 9.07 -2.07 -41.35
CA GLU A 37 8.49 -2.45 -42.66
C GLU A 37 7.10 -1.84 -42.89
N ILE A 38 6.25 -1.79 -41.85
CA ILE A 38 4.91 -1.18 -41.92
C ILE A 38 5.01 0.35 -41.94
N ALA A 39 5.94 0.95 -41.18
CA ALA A 39 6.18 2.39 -41.21
C ALA A 39 6.67 2.88 -42.57
N GLU A 40 7.55 2.14 -43.22
CA GLU A 40 7.99 2.40 -44.60
C GLU A 40 6.83 2.25 -45.59
N LYS A 41 6.00 1.21 -45.45
CA LYS A 41 4.88 0.94 -46.37
C LYS A 41 3.79 2.02 -46.33
N PHE A 42 3.45 2.54 -45.15
CA PHE A 42 2.38 3.53 -44.98
C PHE A 42 2.89 4.98 -44.92
N ASN A 43 4.21 5.19 -44.88
CA ASN A 43 4.86 6.50 -44.78
C ASN A 43 4.32 7.37 -43.62
N LEU A 44 4.06 6.72 -42.48
CA LEU A 44 3.53 7.37 -41.27
C LEU A 44 4.55 7.28 -40.13
N PRO A 45 4.66 8.33 -39.29
CA PRO A 45 5.53 8.28 -38.12
C PRO A 45 5.00 7.25 -37.12
N PHE A 46 5.92 6.43 -36.60
CA PHE A 46 5.63 5.53 -35.49
C PHE A 46 5.52 6.33 -34.19
N ASN A 47 4.42 6.15 -33.46
CA ASN A 47 4.25 6.78 -32.16
C ASN A 47 4.96 5.91 -31.10
N GLU A 48 6.23 6.22 -30.84
CA GLU A 48 7.05 5.55 -29.82
C GLU A 48 6.52 5.78 -28.40
N ASP A 49 5.84 6.90 -28.17
CA ASP A 49 5.30 7.29 -26.86
C ASP A 49 4.07 6.46 -26.45
N PHE A 50 3.40 5.79 -27.40
CA PHE A 50 2.19 4.98 -27.18
C PHE A 50 2.42 3.47 -27.41
N LEU A 51 3.51 2.94 -26.85
CA LEU A 51 3.75 1.50 -26.84
C LEU A 51 2.85 0.80 -25.81
N MET A 52 1.61 0.54 -26.22
CA MET A 52 0.57 0.00 -25.34
C MET A 52 0.92 -1.42 -24.88
N THR A 53 1.33 -1.53 -23.62
CA THR A 53 1.47 -2.80 -22.91
C THR A 53 0.50 -2.79 -21.73
N ASP A 54 -0.21 -3.90 -21.53
CA ASP A 54 -1.18 -4.08 -20.43
C ASP A 54 -0.58 -3.94 -19.00
N LYS A 55 0.73 -3.68 -18.87
CA LYS A 55 1.44 -3.48 -17.60
C LYS A 55 1.41 -2.02 -17.09
N GLY A 56 1.02 -1.04 -17.90
CA GLY A 56 1.05 0.40 -17.57
C GLY A 56 -0.23 0.98 -16.95
N LEU A 57 -0.89 0.26 -16.04
CA LEU A 57 -2.12 0.75 -15.38
C LEU A 57 -1.81 1.32 -13.99
N SER A 58 -1.18 2.50 -13.96
CA SER A 58 -1.14 3.34 -12.75
C SER A 58 -1.47 4.82 -13.00
N ALA A 59 -1.73 5.24 -14.25
CA ALA A 59 -1.85 6.66 -14.58
C ALA A 59 -3.27 7.21 -14.83
N PHE A 60 -4.35 6.40 -14.83
CA PHE A 60 -5.70 6.94 -15.09
C PHE A 60 -6.80 6.30 -14.21
N HIS A 61 -7.48 7.14 -13.43
CA HIS A 61 -8.65 6.79 -12.62
C HIS A 61 -9.93 6.73 -13.49
N GLY A 62 -10.78 5.71 -13.28
CA GLY A 62 -12.21 5.74 -13.66
C GLY A 62 -12.63 4.98 -14.94
N HIS A 63 -13.71 4.20 -14.80
CA HIS A 63 -14.54 3.49 -15.80
C HIS A 63 -13.95 2.51 -16.83
N HIS A 64 -12.65 2.51 -17.14
CA HIS A 64 -12.08 1.65 -18.20
C HIS A 64 -11.30 0.42 -17.70
N LYS A 65 -11.47 0.02 -16.44
CA LYS A 65 -10.80 -1.16 -15.85
C LYS A 65 -11.12 -2.50 -16.52
N SER A 66 -12.19 -2.59 -17.31
CA SER A 66 -12.60 -3.84 -17.98
C SER A 66 -11.85 -4.15 -19.28
N LYS A 67 -11.20 -3.16 -19.94
CA LYS A 67 -10.60 -3.34 -21.29
C LYS A 67 -9.10 -3.04 -21.43
N GLY A 68 -8.40 -2.70 -20.35
CA GLY A 68 -6.94 -2.48 -20.37
C GLY A 68 -6.50 -1.33 -21.30
N ALA A 69 -5.27 -1.40 -21.82
CA ALA A 69 -4.71 -0.33 -22.68
C ALA A 69 -5.49 -0.16 -24.00
N LEU A 70 -6.06 -1.24 -24.57
CA LEU A 70 -6.89 -1.18 -25.77
C LEU A 70 -8.18 -0.36 -25.56
N GLY A 71 -8.76 -0.42 -24.35
CA GLY A 71 -9.94 0.37 -24.00
C GLY A 71 -9.68 1.88 -24.06
N VAL A 72 -8.47 2.30 -23.68
CA VAL A 72 -8.02 3.70 -23.76
C VAL A 72 -7.85 4.13 -25.21
N PHE A 73 -7.30 3.26 -26.07
CA PHE A 73 -7.15 3.54 -27.50
C PHE A 73 -8.51 3.73 -28.19
N LEU A 74 -9.46 2.84 -27.92
CA LEU A 74 -10.80 2.94 -28.49
C LEU A 74 -11.49 4.24 -28.08
N ALA A 75 -11.38 4.64 -26.81
CA ALA A 75 -11.90 5.92 -26.34
C ALA A 75 -11.20 7.12 -27.00
N ALA A 76 -9.89 7.04 -27.24
CA ALA A 76 -9.13 8.06 -27.96
C ALA A 76 -9.53 8.17 -29.46
N VAL A 77 -9.93 7.07 -30.08
CA VAL A 77 -10.49 7.04 -31.44
C VAL A 77 -11.89 7.66 -31.45
N GLU A 78 -12.78 7.27 -30.52
CA GLU A 78 -14.14 7.82 -30.40
C GLU A 78 -14.15 9.32 -30.12
N SER A 79 -13.25 9.79 -29.26
CA SER A 79 -13.06 11.22 -28.95
C SER A 79 -12.29 12.00 -30.02
N LYS A 80 -11.95 11.36 -31.16
CA LYS A 80 -11.19 11.93 -32.30
C LYS A 80 -9.80 12.46 -31.93
N MET A 81 -9.24 12.02 -30.80
CA MET A 81 -7.84 12.31 -30.44
C MET A 81 -6.87 11.54 -31.34
N VAL A 82 -7.24 10.33 -31.76
CA VAL A 82 -6.56 9.60 -32.83
C VAL A 82 -7.14 10.04 -34.17
N LYS A 83 -6.30 10.62 -35.04
CA LYS A 83 -6.77 11.11 -36.34
C LYS A 83 -7.18 9.97 -37.29
N PRO A 84 -8.27 10.16 -38.07
CA PRO A 84 -8.57 9.36 -39.26
C PRO A 84 -7.35 9.16 -40.16
N GLY A 85 -7.19 7.96 -40.71
CA GLY A 85 -6.02 7.54 -41.50
C GLY A 85 -4.87 6.95 -40.68
N SER A 86 -4.99 6.86 -39.35
CA SER A 86 -3.99 6.23 -38.50
C SER A 86 -4.01 4.70 -38.61
N VAL A 87 -2.91 4.04 -38.26
CA VAL A 87 -2.74 2.59 -38.37
C VAL A 87 -2.57 1.98 -36.98
N LEU A 88 -3.31 0.92 -36.67
CA LEU A 88 -3.15 0.09 -35.47
C LEU A 88 -2.56 -1.27 -35.84
N ILE A 89 -1.37 -1.57 -35.35
CA ILE A 89 -0.72 -2.88 -35.48
C ILE A 89 -1.09 -3.75 -34.28
N VAL A 90 -1.67 -4.91 -34.55
CA VAL A 90 -1.95 -5.96 -33.55
C VAL A 90 -1.24 -7.25 -33.94
N GLU A 91 -0.87 -8.08 -32.97
CA GLU A 91 -0.21 -9.37 -33.27
C GLU A 91 -1.13 -10.27 -34.13
N SER A 92 -2.39 -10.36 -33.71
CA SER A 92 -3.46 -11.16 -34.31
C SER A 92 -4.81 -10.58 -33.87
N LEU A 93 -5.90 -10.88 -34.57
CA LEU A 93 -7.21 -10.29 -34.30
C LEU A 93 -7.84 -10.75 -32.96
N ASP A 94 -7.45 -11.91 -32.43
CA ASP A 94 -7.86 -12.35 -31.07
C ASP A 94 -7.28 -11.46 -29.95
N ARG A 95 -6.39 -10.52 -30.27
CA ARG A 95 -5.93 -9.50 -29.33
C ARG A 95 -6.94 -8.36 -29.15
N LEU A 96 -7.92 -8.22 -30.04
CA LEU A 96 -8.99 -7.23 -29.93
C LEU A 96 -10.04 -7.61 -28.88
N SER A 97 -10.21 -8.90 -28.54
CA SER A 97 -11.04 -9.34 -27.41
C SER A 97 -10.65 -10.73 -26.89
N ARG A 98 -10.74 -10.93 -25.58
CA ARG A 98 -10.46 -12.22 -24.90
C ARG A 98 -11.69 -13.12 -24.75
N GLU A 99 -12.90 -12.60 -24.96
CA GLU A 99 -14.12 -13.27 -24.53
C GLU A 99 -14.70 -14.15 -25.63
N GLN A 100 -15.07 -13.57 -26.79
CA GLN A 100 -15.65 -14.32 -27.91
C GLN A 100 -15.31 -13.67 -29.27
N PRO A 101 -15.16 -14.44 -30.36
CA PRO A 101 -14.81 -13.92 -31.70
C PRO A 101 -15.73 -12.78 -32.22
N TYR A 102 -17.02 -12.82 -31.90
CA TYR A 102 -17.97 -11.79 -32.33
C TYR A 102 -17.67 -10.41 -31.71
N VAL A 103 -17.14 -10.37 -30.48
CA VAL A 103 -16.79 -9.11 -29.78
C VAL A 103 -15.55 -8.47 -30.43
N ALA A 104 -14.57 -9.29 -30.80
CA ALA A 104 -13.40 -8.82 -31.53
C ALA A 104 -13.78 -8.31 -32.93
N GLN A 105 -14.72 -8.96 -33.62
CA GLN A 105 -15.25 -8.49 -34.89
C GLN A 105 -15.97 -7.13 -34.77
N ALA A 106 -16.79 -6.92 -33.73
CA ALA A 106 -17.44 -5.64 -33.48
C ALA A 106 -16.41 -4.51 -33.24
N THR A 107 -15.33 -4.83 -32.52
CA THR A 107 -14.23 -3.88 -32.26
C THR A 107 -13.47 -3.53 -33.54
N LEU A 108 -13.18 -4.53 -34.38
CA LEU A 108 -12.55 -4.31 -35.68
C LEU A 108 -13.42 -3.42 -36.59
N ALA A 109 -14.73 -3.69 -36.64
CA ALA A 109 -15.68 -2.90 -37.42
C ALA A 109 -15.75 -1.44 -36.94
N ALA A 110 -15.74 -1.20 -35.62
CA ALA A 110 -15.73 0.14 -35.05
C ALA A 110 -14.47 0.93 -35.44
N LEU A 111 -13.29 0.30 -35.35
CA LEU A 111 -12.02 0.92 -35.74
C LEU A 111 -11.99 1.30 -37.22
N VAL A 112 -12.37 0.37 -38.10
CA VAL A 112 -12.40 0.62 -39.54
C VAL A 112 -13.42 1.70 -39.90
N SER A 113 -14.59 1.73 -39.26
CA SER A 113 -15.61 2.77 -39.47
C SER A 113 -15.08 4.17 -39.10
N SER A 114 -14.28 4.25 -38.04
CA SER A 114 -13.57 5.47 -37.61
C SER A 114 -12.35 5.82 -38.45
N ASP A 115 -12.17 5.17 -39.62
CA ASP A 115 -11.07 5.41 -40.55
C ASP A 115 -9.69 5.02 -40.02
N ILE A 116 -9.65 4.05 -39.11
CA ILE A 116 -8.41 3.48 -38.59
C ILE A 116 -8.10 2.18 -39.34
N THR A 117 -6.89 2.07 -39.88
CA THR A 117 -6.43 0.86 -40.56
C THR A 117 -5.84 -0.10 -39.54
N VAL A 118 -6.37 -1.32 -39.44
CA VAL A 118 -5.82 -2.36 -38.55
C VAL A 118 -4.92 -3.30 -39.35
N VAL A 119 -3.72 -3.56 -38.86
CA VAL A 119 -2.76 -4.48 -39.50
C VAL A 119 -2.39 -5.60 -38.55
N THR A 120 -2.49 -6.85 -39.02
CA THR A 120 -2.08 -8.03 -38.25
C THR A 120 -0.62 -8.37 -38.51
N ALA A 121 0.14 -8.59 -37.44
CA ALA A 121 1.56 -8.85 -37.51
C ALA A 121 1.91 -10.28 -37.95
N THR A 122 1.02 -11.23 -37.67
CA THR A 122 1.25 -12.66 -37.91
C THR A 122 1.25 -13.00 -39.40
N ASP A 123 0.40 -12.34 -40.18
CA ASP A 123 0.14 -12.64 -41.59
C ASP A 123 0.12 -11.39 -42.49
N GLY A 124 0.32 -10.19 -41.94
CA GLY A 124 0.49 -8.94 -42.70
C GLY A 124 -0.78 -8.40 -43.33
N LYS A 125 -1.96 -8.89 -42.94
CA LYS A 125 -3.24 -8.45 -43.51
C LYS A 125 -3.61 -7.05 -43.04
N VAL A 126 -4.26 -6.32 -43.94
CA VAL A 126 -4.64 -4.91 -43.76
C VAL A 126 -6.15 -4.79 -43.82
N TYR A 127 -6.74 -4.30 -42.73
CA TYR A 127 -8.17 -4.08 -42.58
C TYR A 127 -8.42 -2.56 -42.55
N SER A 128 -8.90 -2.01 -43.65
CA SER A 128 -9.23 -0.60 -43.82
C SER A 128 -10.57 -0.46 -44.55
N LYS A 129 -11.11 0.75 -44.66
CA LYS A 129 -12.33 0.98 -45.45
C LYS A 129 -12.15 0.55 -46.90
N GLU A 130 -10.96 0.76 -47.46
CA GLU A 130 -10.64 0.38 -48.83
C GLU A 130 -10.58 -1.14 -49.03
N THR A 131 -9.94 -1.87 -48.11
CA THR A 131 -9.87 -3.34 -48.24
C THR A 131 -11.23 -3.97 -47.99
N MET A 132 -12.01 -3.42 -47.04
CA MET A 132 -13.40 -3.83 -46.80
C MET A 132 -14.34 -3.46 -47.95
N ALA A 133 -14.09 -2.39 -48.70
CA ALA A 133 -14.89 -2.03 -49.86
C ALA A 133 -14.57 -2.89 -51.10
N LYS A 134 -13.32 -3.34 -51.25
CA LYS A 134 -12.87 -4.19 -52.36
C LYS A 134 -13.36 -5.64 -52.24
N ASP A 135 -13.37 -6.20 -51.04
CA ASP A 135 -13.91 -7.54 -50.76
C ASP A 135 -14.53 -7.59 -49.35
N PRO A 136 -15.78 -7.10 -49.19
CA PRO A 136 -16.43 -7.01 -47.88
C PRO A 136 -16.66 -8.36 -47.22
N LEU A 137 -17.07 -9.36 -48.02
CA LEU A 137 -17.45 -10.68 -47.53
C LEU A 137 -16.21 -11.55 -47.25
N GLY A 138 -15.22 -11.57 -48.14
CA GLY A 138 -14.00 -12.36 -47.94
C GLY A 138 -13.14 -11.83 -46.80
N THR A 139 -12.99 -10.51 -46.67
CA THR A 139 -12.19 -9.90 -45.59
C THR A 139 -12.81 -10.16 -44.21
N MET A 140 -14.14 -10.08 -44.08
CA MET A 140 -14.85 -10.37 -42.82
C MET A 140 -14.91 -11.87 -42.48
N ILE A 141 -15.11 -12.74 -43.48
CA ILE A 141 -15.10 -14.20 -43.24
C ILE A 141 -13.71 -14.64 -42.79
N MET A 142 -12.65 -14.15 -43.44
CA MET A 142 -11.28 -14.50 -43.08
C MET A 142 -10.87 -13.95 -41.71
N SER A 143 -11.32 -12.75 -41.33
CA SER A 143 -11.07 -12.20 -39.99
C SER A 143 -11.73 -13.05 -38.91
N VAL A 144 -13.00 -13.42 -39.10
CA VAL A 144 -13.76 -14.26 -38.16
C VAL A 144 -13.15 -15.66 -38.08
N LEU A 145 -12.78 -16.27 -39.20
CA LEU A 145 -12.20 -17.61 -39.25
C LEU A 145 -10.84 -17.67 -38.54
N GLU A 146 -10.01 -16.63 -38.62
CA GLU A 146 -8.75 -16.53 -37.88
C GLU A 146 -8.96 -16.36 -36.37
N MET A 147 -9.94 -15.56 -35.98
CA MET A 147 -10.33 -15.40 -34.57
C MET A 147 -10.85 -16.73 -33.98
N ILE A 148 -11.66 -17.47 -34.75
CA ILE A 148 -12.13 -18.81 -34.37
C ILE A 148 -10.96 -19.78 -34.26
N ARG A 149 -10.02 -19.78 -35.22
CA ARG A 149 -8.85 -20.67 -35.18
C ARG A 149 -7.97 -20.42 -33.95
N ALA A 150 -7.69 -19.16 -33.63
CA ALA A 150 -6.89 -18.78 -32.46
C ALA A 150 -7.60 -19.09 -31.13
N HIS A 151 -8.92 -18.91 -31.08
CA HIS A 151 -9.74 -19.28 -29.93
C HIS A 151 -9.79 -20.80 -29.73
N ASN A 152 -10.03 -21.56 -30.80
CA ASN A 152 -10.05 -23.03 -30.77
C ASN A 152 -8.69 -23.60 -30.36
N GLU A 153 -7.56 -23.05 -30.85
CA GLU A 153 -6.24 -23.50 -30.41
C GLU A 153 -6.03 -23.31 -28.90
N SER A 154 -6.57 -22.24 -28.32
CA SER A 154 -6.51 -21.97 -26.89
C SER A 154 -7.38 -22.94 -26.09
N LEU A 155 -8.61 -23.21 -26.57
CA LEU A 155 -9.52 -24.20 -25.98
C LEU A 155 -8.92 -25.61 -26.05
N THR A 156 -8.38 -26.02 -27.19
CA THR A 156 -7.74 -27.32 -27.37
C THR A 156 -6.52 -27.49 -26.44
N LYS A 157 -5.78 -26.41 -26.14
CA LYS A 157 -4.70 -26.46 -25.12
C LYS A 157 -5.24 -26.69 -23.72
N THR A 158 -6.36 -26.06 -23.36
CA THR A 158 -7.01 -26.29 -22.06
C THR A 158 -7.61 -27.69 -21.96
N GLU A 159 -8.30 -28.17 -22.98
CA GLU A 159 -8.85 -29.53 -23.05
C GLU A 159 -7.75 -30.57 -22.92
N LYS A 160 -6.67 -30.45 -23.71
CA LYS A 160 -5.51 -31.35 -23.58
C LYS A 160 -4.87 -31.33 -22.19
N SER A 161 -4.89 -30.20 -21.51
CA SER A 161 -4.38 -30.10 -20.13
C SER A 161 -5.32 -30.83 -19.14
N VAL A 162 -6.63 -30.71 -19.32
CA VAL A 162 -7.65 -31.39 -18.51
C VAL A 162 -7.58 -32.90 -18.73
N ASP A 163 -7.55 -33.34 -19.98
CA ASP A 163 -7.41 -34.77 -20.34
C ASP A 163 -6.13 -35.37 -19.76
N PHE A 164 -5.03 -34.63 -19.80
CA PHE A 164 -3.78 -35.05 -19.16
C PHE A 164 -3.93 -35.21 -17.65
N ILE A 165 -4.61 -34.27 -16.97
CA ILE A 165 -4.85 -34.36 -15.53
C ILE A 165 -5.72 -35.57 -15.19
N HIS A 166 -6.81 -35.80 -15.93
CA HIS A 166 -7.66 -36.98 -15.76
C HIS A 166 -6.89 -38.29 -15.96
N ALA A 167 -6.05 -38.37 -16.99
CA ALA A 167 -5.22 -39.54 -17.25
C ALA A 167 -4.19 -39.81 -16.11
N GLU A 168 -3.67 -38.77 -15.47
CA GLU A 168 -2.75 -38.91 -14.34
C GLU A 168 -3.47 -39.32 -13.05
N ILE A 169 -4.70 -38.86 -12.83
CA ILE A 169 -5.54 -39.32 -11.71
C ILE A 169 -5.81 -40.82 -11.85
N LEU A 170 -6.23 -41.29 -13.03
CA LEU A 170 -6.46 -42.72 -13.30
C LEU A 170 -5.20 -43.56 -13.07
N LYS A 171 -4.03 -43.09 -13.52
CA LYS A 171 -2.76 -43.79 -13.25
C LYS A 171 -2.48 -43.93 -11.76
N HIS A 172 -2.77 -42.89 -10.98
CA HIS A 172 -2.60 -42.92 -9.53
C HIS A 172 -3.55 -43.94 -8.88
N GLU A 173 -4.81 -43.96 -9.30
CA GLU A 173 -5.82 -44.92 -8.83
C GLU A 173 -5.45 -46.37 -9.18
N GLU A 174 -4.81 -46.58 -10.33
CA GLU A 174 -4.23 -47.88 -10.74
C GLU A 174 -2.92 -48.24 -10.02
N GLY A 175 -2.44 -47.41 -9.08
CA GLY A 175 -1.20 -47.63 -8.33
C GLY A 175 0.09 -47.40 -9.13
N LYS A 176 0.00 -46.74 -10.29
CA LYS A 176 1.16 -46.36 -11.11
C LYS A 176 1.67 -44.98 -10.71
N VAL A 177 2.92 -44.68 -11.07
CA VAL A 177 3.51 -43.36 -10.82
C VAL A 177 2.79 -42.28 -11.64
N ALA A 178 2.08 -41.40 -10.94
CA ALA A 178 1.42 -40.23 -11.49
C ALA A 178 2.15 -38.93 -11.11
N ASP A 179 2.12 -37.95 -12.01
CA ASP A 179 2.56 -36.58 -11.76
C ASP A 179 1.53 -35.64 -12.36
N VAL A 180 0.53 -35.33 -11.55
CA VAL A 180 -0.46 -34.29 -11.79
C VAL A 180 0.23 -32.93 -11.68
N ALA A 181 0.15 -32.12 -12.73
CA ALA A 181 0.76 -30.80 -12.76
C ALA A 181 0.21 -29.92 -11.62
N GLY A 182 1.10 -29.38 -10.78
CA GLY A 182 0.73 -28.56 -9.63
C GLY A 182 1.95 -28.01 -8.89
N SER A 183 1.71 -27.11 -7.92
CA SER A 183 2.76 -26.59 -7.05
C SER A 183 3.17 -27.67 -6.05
N ILE A 184 4.38 -28.18 -6.19
CA ILE A 184 4.95 -29.14 -5.24
C ILE A 184 5.33 -28.39 -3.95
N PRO A 185 4.99 -28.91 -2.76
CA PRO A 185 5.46 -28.33 -1.50
C PRO A 185 6.98 -28.27 -1.46
N PHE A 186 7.56 -27.21 -0.88
CA PHE A 186 9.00 -26.97 -0.96
C PHE A 186 9.87 -28.05 -0.31
N TRP A 187 9.31 -28.91 0.55
CA TRP A 187 10.01 -30.03 1.19
C TRP A 187 9.96 -31.35 0.41
N ILE A 188 9.32 -31.35 -0.77
CA ILE A 188 9.18 -32.50 -1.66
C ILE A 188 9.85 -32.15 -2.99
N SER A 189 10.54 -33.13 -3.58
CA SER A 189 11.17 -33.02 -4.88
C SER A 189 10.78 -34.20 -5.76
N ARG A 190 10.86 -34.01 -7.09
CA ARG A 190 10.69 -35.12 -8.04
C ARG A 190 11.95 -35.98 -7.99
N LYS A 191 11.78 -37.29 -7.92
CA LYS A 191 12.91 -38.22 -8.01
C LYS A 191 13.67 -37.98 -9.32
N PRO A 192 15.01 -38.09 -9.32
CA PRO A 192 15.78 -38.02 -10.55
C PRO A 192 15.29 -39.08 -11.52
N SER A 193 15.20 -38.71 -12.80
CA SER A 193 14.72 -39.59 -13.85
C SER A 193 15.76 -39.72 -14.96
N PRO A 194 16.05 -40.94 -15.44
CA PRO A 194 17.01 -41.18 -16.51
C PRO A 194 16.59 -40.55 -17.85
N HIS A 195 15.31 -40.22 -18.03
CA HIS A 195 14.81 -39.51 -19.20
C HIS A 195 13.63 -38.61 -18.83
N LYS A 196 13.54 -37.40 -19.40
CA LYS A 196 12.49 -36.39 -19.11
C LYS A 196 11.04 -36.88 -19.30
N LYS A 197 10.84 -38.03 -19.93
CA LYS A 197 9.52 -38.66 -20.18
C LYS A 197 9.17 -39.77 -19.18
N ILE A 198 10.14 -40.24 -18.39
CA ILE A 198 9.92 -41.28 -17.39
C ILE A 198 9.63 -40.57 -16.07
N LYS A 199 8.48 -40.86 -15.47
CA LYS A 199 8.10 -40.31 -14.16
C LYS A 199 8.54 -41.32 -13.10
N THR A 200 9.36 -40.89 -12.15
CA THR A 200 9.94 -41.75 -11.10
C THR A 200 9.32 -41.50 -9.72
N GLY A 201 8.41 -40.53 -9.60
CA GLY A 201 7.66 -40.22 -8.39
C GLY A 201 8.27 -39.09 -7.57
N PHE A 202 7.88 -39.00 -6.30
CA PHE A 202 8.28 -37.93 -5.38
C PHE A 202 9.14 -38.47 -4.23
N GLU A 203 10.06 -37.64 -3.74
CA GLU A 203 10.89 -37.90 -2.55
C GLU A 203 10.98 -36.65 -1.67
N LEU A 204 11.30 -36.86 -0.39
CA LEU A 204 11.58 -35.76 0.54
C LEU A 204 12.97 -35.20 0.28
N ASN A 205 13.14 -33.88 0.38
CA ASN A 205 14.42 -33.22 0.16
C ASN A 205 15.09 -32.79 1.48
N GLU A 206 16.15 -32.00 1.40
CA GLU A 206 16.92 -31.49 2.54
C GLU A 206 16.07 -30.76 3.61
N HIS A 207 14.90 -30.23 3.24
CA HIS A 207 14.00 -29.55 4.16
C HIS A 207 13.11 -30.49 4.98
N GLU A 208 13.21 -31.82 4.80
CA GLU A 208 12.51 -32.81 5.60
C GLU A 208 12.76 -32.60 7.10
N SER A 209 14.03 -32.44 7.48
CA SER A 209 14.46 -32.22 8.87
C SER A 209 13.77 -31.01 9.50
N THR A 210 13.69 -29.90 8.75
CA THR A 210 13.00 -28.68 9.15
C THR A 210 11.50 -28.91 9.36
N ILE A 211 10.83 -29.65 8.47
CA ILE A 211 9.40 -29.95 8.62
C ILE A 211 9.14 -30.86 9.82
N ARG A 212 9.98 -31.87 10.04
CA ARG A 212 9.88 -32.75 11.23
C ARG A 212 10.03 -31.93 12.52
N LEU A 213 10.99 -31.02 12.56
CA LEU A 213 11.17 -30.09 13.68
C LEU A 213 9.95 -29.18 13.89
N LEU A 214 9.38 -28.64 12.81
CA LEU A 214 8.16 -27.82 12.87
C LEU A 214 6.97 -28.61 13.44
N ILE A 215 6.78 -29.85 12.99
CA ILE A 215 5.73 -30.75 13.48
C ILE A 215 5.94 -31.02 14.96
N ASP A 216 7.16 -31.37 15.39
CA ASP A 216 7.47 -31.63 16.80
C ASP A 216 7.15 -30.40 17.68
N MET A 217 7.65 -29.22 17.30
CA MET A 217 7.38 -27.99 18.04
C MET A 217 5.88 -27.65 18.14
N TYR A 218 5.12 -27.85 17.05
CA TYR A 218 3.71 -27.46 17.01
C TYR A 218 2.78 -28.51 17.62
N HIS A 219 2.99 -29.79 17.28
CA HIS A 219 2.10 -30.90 17.62
C HIS A 219 2.45 -31.53 18.98
N VAL A 220 3.73 -31.82 19.23
CA VAL A 220 4.21 -32.51 20.44
C VAL A 220 4.41 -31.50 21.58
N GLN A 221 5.19 -30.45 21.34
CA GLN A 221 5.51 -29.44 22.36
C GLN A 221 4.39 -28.40 22.53
N GLY A 222 3.43 -28.34 21.60
CA GLY A 222 2.31 -27.41 21.68
C GLY A 222 2.70 -25.94 21.58
N LYS A 223 3.86 -25.60 20.99
CA LYS A 223 4.29 -24.20 20.84
C LYS A 223 3.34 -23.41 19.94
N GLY A 224 3.27 -22.10 20.18
CA GLY A 224 2.51 -21.17 19.35
C GLY A 224 3.26 -20.80 18.07
N LEU A 225 2.55 -20.46 16.99
CA LEU A 225 3.16 -20.15 15.68
C LEU A 225 4.23 -19.05 15.74
N ARG A 226 4.06 -18.04 16.61
CA ARG A 226 5.06 -16.98 16.82
C ARG A 226 6.29 -17.45 17.58
N THR A 227 6.12 -18.31 18.58
CA THR A 227 7.23 -18.91 19.31
C THR A 227 8.07 -19.75 18.36
N ILE A 228 7.42 -20.56 17.52
CA ILE A 228 8.07 -21.36 16.48
C ILE A 228 8.84 -20.46 15.51
N SER A 229 8.24 -19.37 15.03
CA SER A 229 8.91 -18.41 14.15
C SER A 229 10.20 -17.83 14.75
N ARG A 230 10.17 -17.45 16.04
CA ARG A 230 11.35 -16.92 16.75
C ARG A 230 12.43 -17.97 16.96
N GLU A 231 12.04 -19.18 17.30
CA GLU A 231 12.97 -20.28 17.53
C GLU A 231 13.68 -20.70 16.25
N LEU A 232 12.96 -20.71 15.11
CA LEU A 232 13.59 -20.91 13.80
C LEU A 232 14.58 -19.80 13.47
N HIS A 233 14.23 -18.56 13.78
CA HIS A 233 15.11 -17.41 13.58
C HIS A 233 16.38 -17.51 14.44
N SER A 234 16.26 -17.88 15.72
CA SER A 234 17.41 -18.08 16.61
C SER A 234 18.29 -19.26 16.19
N LEU A 235 17.70 -20.29 15.57
CA LEU A 235 18.43 -21.44 15.02
C LEU A 235 19.05 -21.14 13.64
N GLY A 236 18.83 -19.94 13.08
CA GLY A 236 19.34 -19.55 11.76
C GLY A 236 18.66 -20.28 10.58
N ILE A 237 17.48 -20.87 10.79
CA ILE A 237 16.75 -21.63 9.76
C ILE A 237 15.97 -20.66 8.88
N LYS A 238 16.47 -20.42 7.67
CA LYS A 238 15.84 -19.53 6.69
C LYS A 238 14.49 -20.06 6.18
N ALA A 239 13.60 -19.12 5.85
CA ALA A 239 12.32 -19.42 5.22
C ALA A 239 12.50 -19.96 3.79
N PRO A 240 11.50 -20.67 3.22
CA PRO A 240 11.63 -21.33 1.92
C PRO A 240 11.94 -20.40 0.74
N LYS A 241 11.63 -19.10 0.87
CA LYS A 241 11.92 -18.06 -0.13
C LYS A 241 13.19 -17.26 0.18
N GLY A 242 14.01 -17.71 1.12
CA GLY A 242 15.28 -17.07 1.49
C GLY A 242 15.20 -15.94 2.52
N GLY A 243 14.01 -15.68 3.11
CA GLY A 243 13.87 -14.70 4.19
C GLY A 243 14.38 -15.23 5.54
N ASP A 244 14.89 -14.35 6.41
CA ASP A 244 15.45 -14.76 7.71
C ASP A 244 14.38 -15.11 8.77
N VAL A 245 13.12 -14.74 8.52
CA VAL A 245 12.00 -14.97 9.44
C VAL A 245 10.89 -15.76 8.76
N TRP A 246 10.38 -16.77 9.46
CA TRP A 246 9.21 -17.53 9.01
C TRP A 246 7.92 -16.79 9.37
N GLY A 247 7.22 -16.27 8.38
CA GLY A 247 5.91 -15.63 8.58
C GLY A 247 4.87 -16.59 9.16
N VAL A 248 4.00 -16.08 10.04
CA VAL A 248 2.92 -16.87 10.67
C VAL A 248 1.96 -17.47 9.63
N SER A 249 1.71 -16.76 8.52
CA SER A 249 0.92 -17.26 7.40
C SER A 249 1.58 -18.46 6.73
N THR A 250 2.89 -18.37 6.45
CA THR A 250 3.68 -19.47 5.88
C THR A 250 3.65 -20.70 6.78
N LEU A 251 3.91 -20.54 8.08
CA LEU A 251 3.83 -21.64 9.05
C LEU A 251 2.41 -22.24 9.09
N SER A 252 1.38 -21.41 9.14
CA SER A 252 -0.01 -21.86 9.11
C SER A 252 -0.35 -22.65 7.85
N SER A 253 0.16 -22.25 6.68
CA SER A 253 0.01 -22.96 5.41
C SER A 253 0.73 -24.29 5.40
N VAL A 254 1.93 -24.39 5.98
CA VAL A 254 2.65 -25.67 6.13
C VAL A 254 1.82 -26.64 6.97
N PHE A 255 1.38 -26.23 8.16
CA PHE A 255 0.61 -27.09 9.06
C PHE A 255 -0.77 -27.48 8.52
N SER A 256 -1.32 -26.75 7.55
CA SER A 256 -2.58 -27.12 6.89
C SER A 256 -2.41 -27.91 5.60
N ASN A 257 -1.18 -28.15 5.15
CA ASN A 257 -0.94 -28.83 3.89
C ASN A 257 -1.17 -30.35 4.04
N PRO A 258 -2.14 -30.95 3.32
CA PRO A 258 -2.39 -32.40 3.36
C PRO A 258 -1.20 -33.25 2.89
N ALA A 259 -0.23 -32.67 2.18
CA ALA A 259 0.97 -33.39 1.78
C ALA A 259 1.80 -33.92 2.96
N LEU A 260 1.60 -33.39 4.18
CA LEU A 260 2.24 -33.91 5.39
C LEU A 260 1.86 -35.36 5.69
N CYS A 261 0.62 -35.76 5.38
CA CYS A 261 0.15 -37.15 5.46
C CYS A 261 0.10 -37.84 4.08
N GLY A 262 0.81 -37.29 3.09
CA GLY A 262 0.91 -37.87 1.75
C GLY A 262 -0.27 -37.57 0.81
N ARG A 263 -1.23 -36.73 1.22
CA ARG A 263 -2.41 -36.40 0.39
C ARG A 263 -2.14 -35.26 -0.57
N HIS A 264 -2.65 -35.34 -1.80
CA HIS A 264 -2.70 -34.23 -2.75
C HIS A 264 -4.14 -33.81 -3.02
N LYS A 265 -4.49 -32.60 -2.60
CA LYS A 265 -5.83 -32.00 -2.80
C LYS A 265 -5.76 -30.85 -3.78
N PHE A 266 -6.59 -30.89 -4.82
CA PHE A 266 -6.69 -29.80 -5.79
C PHE A 266 -8.10 -29.75 -6.41
N ASN A 267 -8.45 -28.58 -6.91
CA ASN A 267 -9.69 -28.36 -7.66
C ASN A 267 -9.34 -28.16 -9.13
N LEU A 268 -10.04 -28.87 -10.00
CA LEU A 268 -9.94 -28.77 -11.45
C LEU A 268 -11.14 -27.97 -11.96
N GLU A 269 -10.86 -26.80 -12.53
CA GLU A 269 -11.86 -25.93 -13.13
C GLU A 269 -11.65 -25.88 -14.64
N TYR A 270 -12.68 -26.20 -15.41
CA TYR A 270 -12.63 -26.19 -16.87
C TYR A 270 -14.00 -25.88 -17.49
N LEU A 271 -14.00 -25.51 -18.77
CA LEU A 271 -15.22 -25.30 -19.54
C LEU A 271 -15.54 -26.58 -20.31
N LYS A 272 -16.77 -27.07 -20.19
CA LYS A 272 -17.31 -28.18 -20.98
C LYS A 272 -18.64 -27.73 -21.56
N ASP A 273 -18.78 -27.80 -22.89
CA ASP A 273 -20.00 -27.39 -23.60
C ASP A 273 -20.49 -25.97 -23.24
N GLY A 274 -19.56 -25.04 -23.00
CA GLY A 274 -19.86 -23.65 -22.62
C GLY A 274 -20.25 -23.44 -21.15
N ALA A 275 -20.36 -24.51 -20.35
CA ALA A 275 -20.61 -24.44 -18.92
C ALA A 275 -19.32 -24.62 -18.10
N LYS A 276 -19.17 -23.84 -17.03
CA LYS A 276 -18.06 -24.01 -16.09
C LYS A 276 -18.29 -25.26 -15.24
N GLN A 277 -17.34 -26.18 -15.27
CA GLN A 277 -17.27 -27.37 -14.43
C GLN A 277 -16.20 -27.17 -13.35
N GLN A 278 -16.48 -27.68 -12.16
CA GLN A 278 -15.55 -27.65 -11.02
C GLN A 278 -15.57 -29.01 -10.34
N GLU A 279 -14.42 -29.67 -10.31
CA GLU A 279 -14.24 -30.99 -9.72
C GLU A 279 -13.15 -30.94 -8.65
N ALA A 280 -13.41 -31.53 -7.48
CA ALA A 280 -12.45 -31.57 -6.37
C ALA A 280 -11.89 -32.97 -6.21
N TYR A 281 -10.56 -33.10 -6.26
CA TYR A 281 -9.86 -34.38 -6.15
C TYR A 281 -9.01 -34.44 -4.88
N THR A 282 -8.99 -35.62 -4.24
CA THR A 282 -8.08 -35.95 -3.14
C THR A 282 -7.38 -37.26 -3.46
N LEU A 283 -6.09 -37.19 -3.79
CA LEU A 283 -5.26 -38.37 -4.04
C LEU A 283 -4.57 -38.77 -2.74
N GLU A 284 -4.92 -39.93 -2.19
CA GLU A 284 -4.28 -40.52 -1.01
C GLU A 284 -2.90 -41.10 -1.37
N LEU A 285 -1.94 -41.01 -0.46
CA LEU A 285 -0.57 -41.53 -0.62
C LEU A 285 0.13 -41.10 -1.92
N TYR A 286 -0.20 -39.91 -2.43
CA TYR A 286 0.41 -39.31 -3.61
C TYR A 286 1.83 -38.79 -3.34
N TYR A 287 2.06 -38.24 -2.15
CA TYR A 287 3.38 -37.80 -1.70
C TYR A 287 3.93 -38.71 -0.59
N PRO A 288 5.27 -38.78 -0.42
CA PRO A 288 5.86 -39.42 0.75
C PRO A 288 5.35 -38.75 2.04
N PRO A 289 4.66 -39.48 2.93
CA PRO A 289 4.13 -38.93 4.16
C PRO A 289 5.26 -38.67 5.17
N ILE A 290 5.20 -37.53 5.88
CA ILE A 290 6.09 -37.20 7.00
C ILE A 290 5.46 -37.61 8.33
N MET A 291 4.12 -37.57 8.40
CA MET A 291 3.32 -37.95 9.56
C MET A 291 2.13 -38.83 9.14
N SER A 292 1.52 -39.52 10.10
CA SER A 292 0.34 -40.36 9.83
C SER A 292 -0.89 -39.49 9.52
N ALA A 293 -1.89 -40.08 8.85
CA ALA A 293 -3.17 -39.41 8.64
C ALA A 293 -3.85 -39.05 9.97
N GLU A 294 -3.74 -39.92 10.98
CA GLU A 294 -4.30 -39.71 12.32
C GLU A 294 -3.64 -38.53 13.04
N ASP A 295 -2.30 -38.44 13.00
CA ASP A 295 -1.56 -37.31 13.57
C ASP A 295 -1.90 -36.00 12.84
N PHE A 296 -2.08 -36.06 11.52
CA PHE A 296 -2.48 -34.89 10.75
C PHE A 296 -3.89 -34.40 11.13
N GLU A 297 -4.87 -35.30 11.24
CA GLU A 297 -6.23 -34.93 11.66
C GLU A 297 -6.26 -34.41 13.10
N SER A 298 -5.49 -35.00 14.01
CA SER A 298 -5.38 -34.51 15.38
C SER A 298 -4.71 -33.12 15.44
N MET A 299 -3.71 -32.86 14.60
CA MET A 299 -3.11 -31.54 14.42
C MET A 299 -4.10 -30.52 13.84
N GLN A 300 -4.92 -30.89 12.84
CA GLN A 300 -5.99 -30.02 12.34
C GLN A 300 -7.05 -29.74 13.42
N ALA A 301 -7.40 -30.75 14.23
CA ALA A 301 -8.33 -30.59 15.34
C ALA A 301 -7.77 -29.65 16.42
N LEU A 302 -6.48 -29.75 16.76
CA LEU A 302 -5.79 -28.80 17.64
C LEU A 302 -5.82 -27.38 17.09
N LYS A 303 -5.56 -27.21 15.79
CA LYS A 303 -5.65 -25.91 15.10
C LYS A 303 -7.08 -25.35 15.16
N LYS A 304 -8.09 -26.19 14.91
CA LYS A 304 -9.51 -25.82 14.99
C LYS A 304 -9.90 -25.43 16.41
N ARG A 305 -9.46 -26.17 17.44
CA ARG A 305 -9.66 -25.81 18.86
C ARG A 305 -8.99 -24.49 19.24
N ARG A 306 -7.75 -24.26 18.80
CA ARG A 306 -7.04 -22.98 19.00
C ARG A 306 -7.74 -21.81 18.31
N SER A 307 -8.31 -22.04 17.12
CA SER A 307 -9.12 -21.03 16.42
C SER A 307 -10.50 -20.80 17.07
N GLY A 308 -11.10 -21.85 17.64
CA GLY A 308 -12.38 -21.83 18.34
C GLY A 308 -12.32 -21.20 19.73
N ALA A 309 -11.20 -21.35 20.45
CA ALA A 309 -10.95 -20.66 21.72
C ALA A 309 -10.81 -19.12 21.55
N SER A 310 -10.61 -18.64 20.32
CA SER A 310 -10.61 -17.22 19.95
C SER A 310 -11.93 -16.74 19.33
N LYS A 311 -12.98 -17.57 19.26
CA LYS A 311 -14.35 -17.12 18.92
C LYS A 311 -15.07 -16.42 20.09
N GLY A 312 -14.33 -16.00 21.10
CA GLY A 312 -14.75 -14.93 22.00
C GLY A 312 -14.34 -13.59 21.41
N ASP A 313 -15.26 -12.98 20.67
CA ASP A 313 -15.35 -11.54 20.47
C ASP A 313 -14.29 -10.86 19.59
N LYS A 314 -14.29 -11.19 18.29
CA LYS A 314 -13.70 -10.32 17.26
C LYS A 314 -14.58 -10.35 16.02
N SER A 315 -15.01 -9.16 15.61
CA SER A 315 -15.61 -8.83 14.30
C SER A 315 -17.13 -8.70 14.20
N ASP A 316 -17.83 -8.16 15.22
CA ASP A 316 -19.14 -7.53 14.96
C ASP A 316 -19.54 -6.35 15.88
N LYS A 317 -18.60 -5.77 16.64
CA LYS A 317 -18.77 -4.46 17.30
C LYS A 317 -17.51 -3.64 17.07
N GLY A 318 -17.67 -2.40 16.60
CA GLY A 318 -16.60 -1.51 16.12
C GLY A 318 -15.29 -1.62 16.89
N GLY A 319 -14.21 -1.94 16.18
CA GLY A 319 -12.87 -2.04 16.76
C GLY A 319 -12.45 -0.75 17.44
N LEU A 320 -11.61 -0.88 18.48
CA LEU A 320 -10.98 0.25 19.17
C LEU A 320 -10.21 1.12 18.18
N VAL A 321 -10.43 2.43 18.25
CA VAL A 321 -9.69 3.41 17.46
C VAL A 321 -8.44 3.82 18.23
N TYR A 322 -7.26 3.60 17.65
CA TYR A 322 -5.98 3.97 18.24
C TYR A 322 -5.49 5.31 17.70
N LEU A 323 -5.02 6.20 18.58
CA LEU A 323 -4.60 7.55 18.17
C LEU A 323 -3.10 7.62 17.88
N LEU A 324 -2.29 6.66 18.33
CA LEU A 324 -0.84 6.60 18.04
C LEU A 324 -0.47 5.65 16.90
N THR A 325 -1.37 4.75 16.50
CA THR A 325 -1.13 3.73 15.44
C THR A 325 -2.15 3.85 14.32
N ASP A 326 -2.10 2.97 13.32
CA ASP A 326 -3.03 2.97 12.17
C ASP A 326 -2.92 4.20 11.25
N TYR A 327 -1.74 4.84 11.19
CA TYR A 327 -1.40 5.86 10.17
C TYR A 327 -0.67 5.26 8.96
N GLY A 328 -0.79 3.95 8.72
CA GLY A 328 -0.03 3.25 7.67
C GLY A 328 1.48 3.31 7.93
N LYS A 329 2.26 3.80 6.95
CA LYS A 329 3.73 3.96 7.07
C LYS A 329 4.16 5.19 7.88
N LYS A 330 3.23 6.06 8.29
CA LYS A 330 3.54 7.33 8.97
C LYS A 330 3.85 7.18 10.46
N SER A 331 3.52 6.05 11.07
CA SER A 331 3.74 5.78 12.50
C SER A 331 4.76 4.66 12.70
N PHE A 332 5.90 4.98 13.31
CA PHE A 332 7.05 4.08 13.42
C PHE A 332 7.85 4.27 14.72
N CYS A 333 8.68 3.27 14.99
CA CYS A 333 9.59 3.26 16.12
C CYS A 333 10.81 4.13 15.83
N ALA A 334 11.08 5.11 16.69
CA ALA A 334 12.20 6.03 16.51
C ALA A 334 13.58 5.34 16.48
N LYS A 335 13.71 4.15 17.09
CA LYS A 335 14.97 3.39 17.13
C LYS A 335 15.28 2.63 15.83
N CYS A 336 14.31 1.91 15.27
CA CYS A 336 14.55 0.99 14.15
C CYS A 336 13.79 1.35 12.86
N GLY A 337 12.98 2.41 12.87
CA GLY A 337 12.18 2.83 11.70
C GLY A 337 11.05 1.88 11.32
N SER A 338 10.87 0.75 12.01
CA SER A 338 9.79 -0.20 11.74
C SER A 338 8.46 0.30 12.31
N SER A 339 7.35 -0.11 11.71
CA SER A 339 6.01 0.28 12.16
C SER A 339 5.75 -0.09 13.62
N ILE A 340 4.87 0.68 14.26
CA ILE A 340 4.38 0.40 15.60
C ILE A 340 2.93 -0.09 15.55
N GLY A 341 2.59 -0.99 16.47
CA GLY A 341 1.26 -1.55 16.61
C GLY A 341 0.71 -1.38 18.02
N SER A 342 -0.61 -1.23 18.11
CA SER A 342 -1.34 -1.23 19.38
C SER A 342 -1.94 -2.60 19.62
N GLN A 343 -1.88 -3.11 20.85
CA GLN A 343 -2.54 -4.35 21.23
C GLN A 343 -3.24 -4.19 22.58
N PRO A 344 -4.55 -4.45 22.68
CA PRO A 344 -5.25 -4.49 23.95
C PRO A 344 -4.87 -5.78 24.68
N GLN A 345 -4.44 -5.65 25.92
CA GLN A 345 -4.13 -6.75 26.82
C GLN A 345 -5.20 -6.83 27.91
N LYS A 346 -6.00 -7.90 27.88
CA LYS A 346 -7.00 -8.17 28.91
C LYS A 346 -6.31 -8.68 30.18
N GLN A 347 -6.40 -7.91 31.25
CA GLN A 347 -6.07 -8.33 32.62
C GLN A 347 -7.37 -8.64 33.38
N LYS A 348 -7.26 -9.30 34.54
CA LYS A 348 -8.40 -9.85 35.32
C LYS A 348 -9.55 -8.85 35.54
N TYR A 349 -9.26 -7.55 35.68
CA TYR A 349 -10.24 -6.49 35.92
C TYR A 349 -10.11 -5.27 35.01
N ARG A 350 -9.15 -5.24 34.06
CA ARG A 350 -8.89 -4.08 33.21
C ARG A 350 -8.33 -4.46 31.85
N ILE A 351 -8.61 -3.66 30.84
CA ILE A 351 -7.95 -3.75 29.53
C ILE A 351 -6.90 -2.64 29.51
N ARG A 352 -5.61 -3.00 29.40
CA ARG A 352 -4.53 -2.03 29.16
C ARG A 352 -4.08 -2.15 27.72
N ARG A 353 -3.88 -1.02 27.05
CA ARG A 353 -3.37 -1.02 25.67
C ARG A 353 -1.86 -0.89 25.71
N ARG A 354 -1.19 -1.69 24.89
CA ARG A 354 0.28 -1.67 24.78
C ARG A 354 0.71 -1.35 23.36
N LEU A 355 1.64 -0.41 23.29
CA LEU A 355 2.34 -0.05 22.06
C LEU A 355 3.56 -0.97 21.90
N HIS A 356 3.78 -1.48 20.69
CA HIS A 356 4.90 -2.37 20.41
C HIS A 356 5.53 -2.07 19.06
N CYS A 357 6.85 -2.19 18.99
CA CYS A 357 7.59 -2.23 17.73
C CYS A 357 7.28 -3.54 16.98
N SER A 358 6.94 -3.44 15.68
CA SER A 358 6.72 -4.62 14.83
C SER A 358 7.98 -5.50 14.75
N LYS A 359 9.17 -4.90 14.61
CA LYS A 359 10.45 -5.64 14.59
C LYS A 359 10.68 -6.40 15.89
N HIS A 360 10.58 -5.75 17.05
CA HIS A 360 10.73 -6.45 18.34
C HIS A 360 9.68 -7.56 18.54
N LYS A 361 8.45 -7.36 18.07
CA LYS A 361 7.39 -8.38 18.19
C LYS A 361 7.70 -9.64 17.39
N GLU A 362 8.38 -9.49 16.26
CA GLU A 362 8.77 -10.56 15.35
C GLU A 362 10.10 -11.21 15.76
N THR A 363 11.14 -10.41 16.02
CA THR A 363 12.53 -10.89 16.19
C THR A 363 13.14 -10.60 17.56
N GLU A 364 12.46 -9.86 18.44
CA GLU A 364 12.99 -9.38 19.73
C GLU A 364 14.22 -8.45 19.62
N ASP A 365 14.55 -8.00 18.41
CA ASP A 365 15.75 -7.21 18.07
C ASP A 365 15.53 -5.68 18.11
N CYS A 366 14.65 -5.18 18.99
CA CYS A 366 14.38 -3.73 19.15
C CYS A 366 13.79 -3.39 20.53
N CYS A 367 12.94 -2.36 20.64
CA CYS A 367 12.39 -1.86 21.90
C CYS A 367 11.26 -2.76 22.44
N LYS A 368 11.25 -3.00 23.75
CA LYS A 368 10.16 -3.67 24.45
C LYS A 368 8.85 -2.87 24.37
N SER A 369 7.73 -3.55 24.56
CA SER A 369 6.42 -2.91 24.56
C SER A 369 6.17 -2.09 25.81
N ILE A 370 5.51 -0.94 25.64
CA ILE A 370 5.20 0.02 26.70
C ILE A 370 3.69 0.21 26.85
N VAL A 371 3.27 0.81 27.97
CA VAL A 371 1.86 1.14 28.22
C VAL A 371 1.50 2.33 27.32
N GLN A 372 0.41 2.19 26.58
CA GLN A 372 -0.01 3.19 25.59
C GLN A 372 -0.89 4.28 26.18
N ASP A 373 -1.64 3.98 27.24
CA ASP A 373 -2.75 4.83 27.69
C ASP A 373 -2.30 6.25 28.06
N HIS A 374 -1.22 6.40 28.83
CA HIS A 374 -0.69 7.70 29.25
C HIS A 374 0.00 8.47 28.12
N LEU A 375 0.74 7.77 27.25
CA LEU A 375 1.37 8.35 26.07
C LEU A 375 0.34 8.87 25.07
N GLU A 376 -0.76 8.14 24.90
CA GLU A 376 -1.83 8.54 24.01
C GLU A 376 -2.63 9.73 24.55
N ASP A 377 -2.82 9.82 25.87
CA ASP A 377 -3.44 10.99 26.52
C ASP A 377 -2.55 12.23 26.38
N ALA A 378 -1.26 12.13 26.73
CA ALA A 378 -0.29 13.20 26.54
C ALA A 378 -0.23 13.68 25.08
N PHE A 379 -0.21 12.74 24.13
CA PHE A 379 -0.28 13.04 22.70
C PHE A 379 -1.55 13.78 22.31
N LEU A 380 -2.71 13.29 22.76
CA LEU A 380 -3.99 13.90 22.42
C LEU A 380 -4.08 15.34 22.93
N VAL A 381 -3.63 15.59 24.15
CA VAL A 381 -3.64 16.94 24.75
C VAL A 381 -2.67 17.86 24.02
N SER A 382 -1.40 17.45 23.88
CA SER A 382 -0.38 18.30 23.26
C SER A 382 -0.69 18.61 21.80
N VAL A 383 -1.17 17.62 21.03
CA VAL A 383 -1.52 17.86 19.63
C VAL A 383 -2.78 18.73 19.51
N ALA A 384 -3.79 18.54 20.37
CA ALA A 384 -5.01 19.35 20.32
C ALA A 384 -4.78 20.85 20.55
N ARG A 385 -3.73 21.23 21.28
CA ARG A 385 -3.33 22.64 21.46
C ARG A 385 -2.74 23.27 20.19
N HIS A 386 -2.16 22.44 19.31
CA HIS A 386 -1.36 22.86 18.16
C HIS A 386 -1.99 22.52 16.80
N ILE A 387 -3.22 21.98 16.79
CA ILE A 387 -3.94 21.72 15.55
C ILE A 387 -4.41 23.06 14.97
N ASP A 388 -4.03 23.31 13.71
CA ASP A 388 -4.58 24.40 12.92
C ASP A 388 -6.09 24.17 12.73
N TYR A 389 -6.90 24.96 13.44
CA TYR A 389 -8.35 24.84 13.43
C TYR A 389 -8.95 25.03 12.03
N ASN A 390 -8.20 25.59 11.06
CA ASN A 390 -8.66 25.74 9.67
C ASN A 390 -8.91 24.38 9.00
N LEU A 391 -8.27 23.33 9.50
CA LEU A 391 -8.43 21.94 9.04
C LEU A 391 -9.73 21.28 9.55
N ILE A 392 -10.49 21.94 10.43
CA ILE A 392 -11.78 21.45 10.95
C ILE A 392 -12.92 21.78 9.96
N ASN A 393 -12.67 22.60 8.93
CA ASN A 393 -13.70 23.03 8.01
C ASN A 393 -14.22 21.87 7.13
N THR A 394 -15.48 21.49 7.36
CA THR A 394 -16.21 20.43 6.66
C THR A 394 -16.38 20.61 5.14
N GLN A 395 -16.08 21.80 4.58
CA GLN A 395 -16.24 22.07 3.15
C GLN A 395 -15.05 21.60 2.29
N VAL A 396 -13.88 21.37 2.88
CA VAL A 396 -12.70 20.88 2.15
C VAL A 396 -12.60 19.36 2.34
N LYS A 397 -12.54 18.61 1.23
CA LYS A 397 -12.39 17.16 1.32
C LYS A 397 -10.97 16.82 1.80
N PRO A 398 -10.82 16.01 2.87
CA PRO A 398 -9.53 15.58 3.42
C PRO A 398 -8.60 14.94 2.39
N GLU A 399 -9.21 14.29 1.40
CA GLU A 399 -8.53 13.62 0.29
C GLU A 399 -7.72 14.59 -0.57
N ASP A 400 -8.15 15.84 -0.70
CA ASP A 400 -7.56 16.78 -1.65
C ASP A 400 -6.33 17.48 -1.04
N ILE A 401 -6.31 17.71 0.28
CA ILE A 401 -5.11 18.21 1.00
C ILE A 401 -3.99 17.16 0.96
N ILE A 402 -4.33 15.89 1.22
CA ILE A 402 -3.37 14.78 1.19
C ILE A 402 -2.86 14.56 -0.23
N LYS A 403 -3.73 14.60 -1.24
CA LYS A 403 -3.29 14.52 -2.65
C LYS A 403 -2.37 15.67 -3.03
N ASN A 404 -2.67 16.89 -2.59
CA ASN A 404 -1.86 18.06 -2.91
C ASN A 404 -0.47 17.96 -2.24
N SER A 405 -0.38 17.46 -1.00
CA SER A 405 0.91 17.27 -0.34
C SER A 405 1.72 16.11 -0.92
N GLU A 406 1.08 14.98 -1.23
CA GLU A 406 1.72 13.86 -1.94
C GLU A 406 2.22 14.30 -3.32
N ARG A 407 1.43 15.09 -4.07
CA ARG A 407 1.82 15.62 -5.38
C ARG A 407 3.00 16.60 -5.28
N LEU A 408 3.08 17.42 -4.23
CA LEU A 408 4.21 18.32 -4.01
C LEU A 408 5.52 17.54 -3.80
N GLU A 409 5.52 16.48 -2.99
CA GLU A 409 6.69 15.61 -2.80
C GLU A 409 7.10 14.91 -4.10
N ASP A 410 6.12 14.43 -4.88
CA ASP A 410 6.37 13.83 -6.19
C ASP A 410 6.98 14.82 -7.18
N ILE A 411 6.48 16.07 -7.23
CA ILE A 411 7.01 17.14 -8.09
C ILE A 411 8.47 17.44 -7.73
N ASP A 412 8.82 17.53 -6.43
CA ASP A 412 10.21 17.79 -6.02
C ASP A 412 11.16 16.68 -6.50
N LEU A 413 10.70 15.43 -6.46
CA LEU A 413 11.47 14.28 -6.93
C LEU A 413 11.58 14.25 -8.47
N GLU A 414 10.51 14.61 -9.18
CA GLU A 414 10.51 14.78 -10.63
C GLU A 414 11.47 15.91 -11.07
N MET A 415 11.44 17.07 -10.41
CA MET A 415 12.35 18.19 -10.67
C MET A 415 13.82 17.81 -10.47
N ALA A 416 14.13 17.07 -9.40
CA ALA A 416 15.49 16.56 -9.15
C ALA A 416 15.97 15.63 -10.28
N ASN A 417 15.11 14.72 -10.75
CA ASN A 417 15.43 13.83 -11.86
C ASN A 417 15.65 14.59 -13.18
N VAL A 418 14.86 15.63 -13.45
CA VAL A 418 15.04 16.50 -14.63
C VAL A 418 16.37 17.24 -14.58
N LEU A 419 16.76 17.77 -13.42
CA LEU A 419 18.07 18.41 -13.22
C LEU A 419 19.24 17.46 -13.45
N ASP A 420 19.14 16.21 -13.00
CA ASP A 420 20.18 15.20 -13.26
C ASP A 420 20.23 14.79 -14.75
N MET A 421 19.08 14.69 -15.42
CA MET A 421 19.05 14.46 -16.87
C MET A 421 19.66 15.61 -17.67
N LEU A 422 19.43 16.87 -17.25
CA LEU A 422 20.03 18.06 -17.87
C LEU A 422 21.57 18.07 -17.82
N ARG A 423 22.18 17.39 -16.84
CA ARG A 423 23.64 17.25 -16.73
C ARG A 423 24.23 16.25 -17.73
N VAL A 424 23.45 15.23 -18.10
CA VAL A 424 23.90 14.11 -18.96
C VAL A 424 23.60 14.38 -20.43
N VAL A 425 22.51 15.07 -20.74
CA VAL A 425 22.05 15.34 -22.10
C VAL A 425 22.93 16.39 -22.79
N ARG A 426 23.52 16.01 -23.93
CA ARG A 426 24.37 16.89 -24.76
C ARG A 426 23.64 17.53 -25.96
N ASP A 427 22.47 17.00 -26.33
CA ASP A 427 21.68 17.52 -27.44
C ASP A 427 20.93 18.81 -27.05
N SER A 428 20.98 19.81 -27.93
CA SER A 428 20.46 21.16 -27.65
C SER A 428 18.92 21.21 -27.61
N LYS A 429 18.26 20.37 -28.41
CA LYS A 429 16.80 20.34 -28.52
C LYS A 429 16.16 19.57 -27.36
N SER A 430 16.75 18.45 -26.96
CA SER A 430 16.36 17.73 -25.75
C SER A 430 16.59 18.55 -24.47
N LYS A 431 17.65 19.36 -24.42
CA LYS A 431 17.91 20.27 -23.30
C LYS A 431 16.85 21.37 -23.17
N LEU A 432 16.43 21.95 -24.29
CA LEU A 432 15.32 22.92 -24.33
C LEU A 432 14.01 22.32 -23.84
N LYS A 433 13.68 21.08 -24.25
CA LYS A 433 12.48 20.39 -23.79
C LYS A 433 12.51 20.09 -22.29
N LEU A 434 13.64 19.63 -21.77
CA LEU A 434 13.80 19.38 -20.32
C LEU A 434 13.71 20.67 -19.49
N LEU A 435 14.14 21.81 -20.02
CA LEU A 435 13.97 23.12 -19.36
C LEU A 435 12.50 23.56 -19.36
N GLU A 436 11.77 23.28 -20.43
CA GLU A 436 10.33 23.56 -20.51
C GLU A 436 9.53 22.66 -19.56
N ASP A 437 9.87 21.37 -19.49
CA ASP A 437 9.28 20.42 -18.54
C ASP A 437 9.57 20.83 -17.08
N TYR A 438 10.80 21.28 -16.78
CA TYR A 438 11.15 21.81 -15.46
C TYR A 438 10.31 23.04 -15.09
N LYS A 439 10.14 23.96 -16.03
CA LYS A 439 9.35 25.18 -15.81
C LYS A 439 7.87 24.88 -15.56
N ASN A 440 7.29 23.93 -16.31
CA ASN A 440 5.90 23.51 -16.09
C ASN A 440 5.70 22.88 -14.69
N LEU A 441 6.68 22.10 -14.21
CA LEU A 441 6.66 21.55 -12.85
C LEU A 441 6.80 22.64 -11.78
N GLU A 442 7.61 23.67 -12.04
CA GLU A 442 7.77 24.83 -11.18
C GLU A 442 6.47 25.65 -11.07
N ASP A 443 5.80 25.89 -12.20
CA ASP A 443 4.50 26.58 -12.24
C ASP A 443 3.40 25.76 -11.49
N GLU A 444 3.34 24.44 -11.71
CA GLU A 444 2.41 23.54 -10.99
C GLU A 444 2.66 23.57 -9.47
N LYS A 445 3.94 23.61 -9.05
CA LYS A 445 4.32 23.72 -7.65
C LYS A 445 3.84 25.04 -7.04
N GLU A 446 4.04 26.17 -7.73
CA GLU A 446 3.57 27.47 -7.24
C GLU A 446 2.05 27.51 -7.05
N ASP A 447 1.28 26.95 -7.99
CA ASP A 447 -0.18 26.93 -7.90
C ASP A 447 -0.68 26.06 -6.74
N LEU A 448 -0.06 24.90 -6.51
CA LEU A 448 -0.38 24.03 -5.36
C LEU A 448 0.01 24.68 -4.04
N VAL A 449 1.11 25.43 -3.99
CA VAL A 449 1.51 26.22 -2.81
C VAL A 449 0.53 27.35 -2.54
N LYS A 450 0.07 28.07 -3.57
CA LYS A 450 -0.97 29.11 -3.43
C LYS A 450 -2.28 28.54 -2.89
N GLN A 451 -2.71 27.40 -3.41
CA GLN A 451 -3.88 26.68 -2.87
C GLN A 451 -3.66 26.32 -1.39
N LYS A 452 -2.47 25.83 -1.01
CA LYS A 452 -2.11 25.54 0.40
C LYS A 452 -2.21 26.78 1.30
N THR A 453 -1.82 27.96 0.81
CA THR A 453 -1.93 29.22 1.56
C THR A 453 -3.36 29.77 1.64
N ASP A 454 -4.17 29.62 0.59
CA ASP A 454 -5.58 30.06 0.60
C ASP A 454 -6.43 29.26 1.60
N PHE A 455 -6.06 27.99 1.86
CA PHE A 455 -6.68 27.18 2.92
C PHE A 455 -6.40 27.69 4.34
N LYS A 456 -5.35 28.48 4.57
CA LYS A 456 -5.01 29.05 5.89
C LYS A 456 -5.86 30.26 6.28
N GLN A 457 -6.57 30.90 5.34
CA GLN A 457 -7.27 32.17 5.57
C GLN A 457 -8.77 32.03 5.91
N HIS A 458 -9.34 30.82 5.91
CA HIS A 458 -10.77 30.64 6.16
C HIS A 458 -11.10 30.69 7.66
N LYS A 459 -11.49 31.88 8.16
CA LYS A 459 -11.99 32.11 9.54
C LYS A 459 -13.05 31.05 9.93
N ILE A 460 -12.74 30.26 10.97
CA ILE A 460 -13.62 29.23 11.53
C ILE A 460 -14.63 29.86 12.50
N SER A 461 -15.84 29.28 12.59
CA SER A 461 -16.82 29.66 13.61
C SER A 461 -16.39 29.23 15.01
N SER A 462 -16.58 30.09 16.01
CA SER A 462 -16.29 29.81 17.43
C SER A 462 -17.04 28.59 17.99
N GLU A 463 -18.15 28.18 17.35
CA GLU A 463 -18.94 27.00 17.72
C GLU A 463 -18.24 25.68 17.34
N ASP A 464 -17.50 25.66 16.23
CA ASP A 464 -16.79 24.45 15.76
C ASP A 464 -15.56 24.14 16.62
N ILE A 465 -14.88 25.18 17.12
CA ILE A 465 -13.76 25.06 18.08
C ILE A 465 -14.26 24.44 19.39
N LYS A 466 -15.38 24.93 19.94
CA LYS A 466 -16.00 24.36 21.16
C LYS A 466 -16.38 22.90 20.96
N ARG A 467 -16.97 22.56 19.81
CA ARG A 467 -17.35 21.18 19.47
C ARG A 467 -16.13 20.27 19.38
N PHE A 468 -15.03 20.74 18.80
CA PHE A 468 -13.78 19.99 18.70
C PHE A 468 -13.19 19.69 20.08
N ILE A 469 -13.05 20.70 20.95
CA ILE A 469 -12.50 20.53 22.29
C ILE A 469 -13.34 19.54 23.11
N SER A 470 -14.67 19.63 23.03
CA SER A 470 -15.58 18.66 23.66
C SER A 470 -15.32 17.23 23.16
N LYS A 471 -15.17 17.04 21.84
CA LYS A 471 -14.86 15.72 21.26
C LYS A 471 -13.46 15.22 21.60
N VAL A 472 -12.48 16.09 21.79
CA VAL A 472 -11.14 15.72 22.28
C VAL A 472 -11.23 15.21 23.72
N SER A 473 -11.97 15.88 24.59
CA SER A 473 -12.22 15.42 25.97
C SER A 473 -12.89 14.04 25.97
N ASP A 474 -13.92 13.86 25.15
CA ASP A 474 -14.62 12.57 25.00
C ASP A 474 -13.70 11.45 24.45
N ALA A 475 -12.73 11.79 23.60
CA ALA A 475 -11.81 10.82 23.00
C ALA A 475 -10.74 10.30 23.97
N ARG A 476 -10.56 10.93 25.14
CA ARG A 476 -9.69 10.42 26.21
C ARG A 476 -10.18 9.07 26.72
N ASP A 477 -11.51 8.84 26.76
CA ASP A 477 -12.05 7.50 26.97
C ASP A 477 -11.79 6.62 25.73
N TYR A 478 -10.97 5.59 25.93
CA TYR A 478 -10.64 4.62 24.89
C TYR A 478 -11.83 3.83 24.35
N ARG A 479 -12.96 3.80 25.07
CA ARG A 479 -14.19 3.12 24.68
C ARG A 479 -15.06 3.97 23.76
N ASN A 480 -14.86 5.30 23.75
CA ASN A 480 -15.66 6.20 22.94
C ASN A 480 -15.14 6.23 21.49
N ASN A 481 -15.54 5.22 20.73
CA ASN A 481 -15.13 5.08 19.33
C ASN A 481 -15.63 6.20 18.42
N GLU A 482 -16.76 6.83 18.72
CA GLU A 482 -17.31 7.91 17.89
C GLU A 482 -16.42 9.16 17.98
N ALA A 483 -16.15 9.62 19.21
CA ALA A 483 -15.25 10.75 19.46
C ALA A 483 -13.85 10.46 18.92
N ARG A 484 -13.35 9.24 19.12
CA ARG A 484 -12.03 8.85 18.62
C ARG A 484 -11.94 8.80 17.11
N LYS A 485 -12.98 8.35 16.39
CA LYS A 485 -12.99 8.40 14.92
C LYS A 485 -12.94 9.84 14.43
N PHE A 486 -13.72 10.72 15.04
CA PHE A 486 -13.76 12.13 14.71
C PHE A 486 -12.37 12.77 14.86
N VAL A 487 -11.77 12.64 16.04
CA VAL A 487 -10.41 13.14 16.32
C VAL A 487 -9.38 12.49 15.39
N LYS A 488 -9.45 11.17 15.20
CA LYS A 488 -8.52 10.45 14.33
C LYS A 488 -8.53 10.97 12.89
N ASN A 489 -9.71 11.26 12.35
CA ASN A 489 -9.84 11.77 10.98
C ASN A 489 -9.17 13.15 10.83
N ILE A 490 -9.24 13.99 11.86
CA ILE A 490 -8.55 15.31 11.88
C ILE A 490 -7.05 15.10 11.99
N LEU A 491 -6.59 14.26 12.91
CA LEU A 491 -5.16 13.95 13.07
C LEU A 491 -4.54 13.35 11.80
N MET A 492 -5.27 12.53 11.06
CA MET A 492 -4.81 11.96 9.77
C MET A 492 -4.55 13.03 8.70
N GLN A 493 -5.21 14.19 8.79
CA GLN A 493 -5.05 15.32 7.88
C GLN A 493 -3.91 16.25 8.30
N CYS A 494 -3.71 16.40 9.61
CA CYS A 494 -2.71 17.32 10.14
C CYS A 494 -1.32 16.68 10.17
N ILE A 495 -1.25 15.39 10.48
CA ILE A 495 0.01 14.71 10.82
C ILE A 495 0.62 14.04 9.58
N ARG A 496 1.84 14.48 9.24
CA ARG A 496 2.72 13.84 8.25
C ARG A 496 3.34 12.57 8.82
N LYS A 497 3.88 12.65 10.04
CA LYS A 497 4.72 11.58 10.61
C LYS A 497 4.63 11.53 12.14
N ILE A 498 4.63 10.32 12.70
CA ILE A 498 4.67 10.06 14.15
C ILE A 498 5.82 9.10 14.46
N SER A 499 6.74 9.56 15.29
CA SER A 499 7.89 8.84 15.81
C SER A 499 7.67 8.59 17.30
N VAL A 500 7.78 7.34 17.75
CA VAL A 500 7.69 7.02 19.20
C VAL A 500 8.98 6.40 19.71
N HIS A 501 9.61 7.09 20.67
CA HIS A 501 10.78 6.64 21.43
C HIS A 501 10.33 5.77 22.60
N MET A 502 10.19 4.46 22.34
CA MET A 502 9.74 3.50 23.35
C MET A 502 10.80 3.13 24.38
N GLU A 503 12.07 3.49 24.16
CA GLU A 503 13.14 3.29 25.15
C GLU A 503 13.16 4.44 26.14
N LYS A 504 13.26 4.08 27.43
CA LYS A 504 13.40 5.06 28.50
C LYS A 504 14.80 5.64 28.42
N LYS A 505 14.89 6.93 28.09
CA LYS A 505 16.15 7.69 28.05
C LYS A 505 16.06 8.84 29.03
N LYS A 506 17.20 9.23 29.59
CA LYS A 506 17.29 10.42 30.44
C LYS A 506 17.14 11.69 29.59
N LEU A 507 16.62 12.76 30.18
CA LEU A 507 16.51 14.06 29.52
C LEU A 507 17.85 14.62 29.02
N GLU A 508 18.97 14.25 29.65
CA GLU A 508 20.33 14.56 29.18
C GLU A 508 20.60 14.10 27.73
N CYS A 509 20.01 12.98 27.30
CA CYS A 509 20.15 12.47 25.92
C CYS A 509 19.46 13.36 24.89
N TYR A 510 18.57 14.26 25.34
CA TYR A 510 17.85 15.22 24.54
C TYR A 510 18.37 16.66 24.73
N GLY A 511 19.44 16.85 25.50
CA GLY A 511 20.06 18.17 25.72
C GLY A 511 19.61 18.90 26.99
N TYR A 512 18.78 18.28 27.83
CA TYR A 512 18.16 18.93 29.00
C TYR A 512 18.53 18.27 30.34
N PRO A 513 19.82 18.22 30.74
CA PRO A 513 20.25 17.57 31.98
C PRO A 513 19.70 18.20 33.26
N ASN A 514 19.34 19.49 33.25
CA ASN A 514 18.94 20.23 34.45
C ASN A 514 17.41 20.35 34.63
N ILE A 515 16.64 19.91 33.62
CA ILE A 515 15.17 19.94 33.65
C ILE A 515 14.64 18.69 34.37
N CYS A 516 13.57 18.84 35.17
CA CYS A 516 12.83 17.76 35.83
C CYS A 516 13.73 16.68 36.47
N LYS A 517 14.84 17.08 37.10
CA LYS A 517 15.82 16.20 37.76
C LYS A 517 16.39 15.10 36.86
N ASN A 518 16.53 15.36 35.55
CA ASN A 518 17.05 14.41 34.56
C ASN A 518 16.29 13.07 34.52
N SER A 519 14.96 13.16 34.64
CA SER A 519 14.07 11.99 34.69
C SER A 519 14.14 11.13 33.42
N LEU A 520 13.79 9.85 33.56
CA LEU A 520 13.62 8.95 32.43
C LEU A 520 12.32 9.29 31.69
N VAL A 521 12.41 9.45 30.37
CA VAL A 521 11.29 9.85 29.52
C VAL A 521 11.05 8.91 28.34
N ASN A 522 9.80 8.86 27.91
CA ASN A 522 9.38 8.40 26.61
C ASN A 522 8.97 9.63 25.78
N VAL A 523 9.43 9.69 24.54
CA VAL A 523 9.22 10.86 23.67
C VAL A 523 8.36 10.47 22.46
N ILE A 524 7.42 11.35 22.11
CA ILE A 524 6.63 11.25 20.88
C ILE A 524 6.95 12.47 20.02
N ASP A 525 7.54 12.23 18.85
CA ASP A 525 7.74 13.29 17.86
C ASP A 525 6.61 13.24 16.84
N VAL A 526 6.01 14.39 16.59
CA VAL A 526 4.91 14.60 15.65
C VAL A 526 5.35 15.65 14.66
N GLU A 527 5.24 15.31 13.38
CA GLU A 527 5.54 16.19 12.27
C GLU A 527 4.25 16.48 11.53
N PHE A 528 3.93 17.75 11.34
CA PHE A 528 2.72 18.18 10.65
C PHE A 528 3.01 18.46 9.16
N TYR A 529 1.97 18.47 8.34
CA TYR A 529 2.08 18.85 6.92
C TYR A 529 2.37 20.35 6.71
N THR A 530 2.26 21.14 7.75
CA THR A 530 2.60 22.57 7.80
C THR A 530 4.09 22.80 8.10
N ASP A 531 4.92 21.75 8.08
CA ASP A 531 6.36 21.73 8.43
C ASP A 531 6.70 22.07 9.88
N LYS A 532 5.69 22.51 10.64
CA LYS A 532 5.63 22.55 12.09
C LYS A 532 5.96 21.18 12.72
N SER A 533 6.71 21.17 13.82
CA SER A 533 7.04 19.94 14.57
C SER A 533 6.81 20.07 16.08
N LEU A 534 6.41 18.97 16.71
CA LEU A 534 6.08 18.88 18.14
C LEU A 534 6.73 17.64 18.75
N SER A 535 7.48 17.81 19.83
CA SER A 535 8.06 16.71 20.61
C SER A 535 7.47 16.69 22.01
N ILE A 536 6.89 15.56 22.41
CA ILE A 536 6.14 15.42 23.66
C ILE A 536 6.93 14.54 24.62
N PHE A 537 7.30 15.07 25.78
CA PHE A 537 8.12 14.39 26.77
C PHE A 537 7.24 13.88 27.92
N VAL A 538 7.16 12.55 28.05
CA VAL A 538 6.36 11.88 29.09
C VAL A 538 7.29 11.16 30.05
N SER A 539 7.14 11.38 31.35
CA SER A 539 7.88 10.67 32.39
C SER A 539 7.60 9.18 32.34
N ALA A 540 8.64 8.36 32.21
CA ALA A 540 8.54 6.92 32.20
C ALA A 540 8.44 6.31 33.62
N GLU A 541 8.47 7.16 34.65
CA GLU A 541 8.39 6.79 36.07
C GLU A 541 7.04 7.17 36.68
N THR A 542 6.56 8.39 36.41
CA THR A 542 5.28 8.91 36.92
C THR A 542 4.13 8.77 35.92
N ASP A 543 4.43 8.41 34.66
CA ASP A 543 3.46 8.35 33.55
C ASP A 543 2.79 9.72 33.26
N GLU A 544 3.40 10.83 33.68
CA GLU A 544 2.91 12.20 33.51
C GLU A 544 3.58 12.92 32.34
N LEU A 545 2.84 13.83 31.69
CA LEU A 545 3.40 14.77 30.73
C LEU A 545 4.32 15.76 31.48
N LEU A 546 5.59 15.86 31.07
CA LEU A 546 6.54 16.81 31.65
C LEU A 546 6.48 18.15 30.91
N PHE A 547 6.67 18.13 29.60
CA PHE A 547 6.58 19.30 28.74
C PHE A 547 6.45 18.87 27.27
N SER A 548 6.05 19.81 26.41
CA SER A 548 6.12 19.67 24.96
C SER A 548 7.01 20.74 24.37
N LYS A 549 7.89 20.35 23.44
CA LYS A 549 8.73 21.22 22.65
C LYS A 549 8.09 21.47 21.29
N VAL A 550 8.04 22.72 20.86
CA VAL A 550 7.59 23.13 19.53
C VAL A 550 8.73 23.72 18.70
N SER A 551 8.64 23.65 17.36
CA SER A 551 9.54 24.40 16.47
C SER A 551 9.27 25.90 16.55
N ASP A 552 10.25 26.74 16.20
CA ASP A 552 10.14 28.20 16.30
C ASP A 552 9.00 28.78 15.44
N GLU A 553 8.49 28.02 14.46
CA GLU A 553 7.29 28.36 13.67
C GLU A 553 5.98 28.33 14.49
N PHE A 554 6.03 27.85 15.73
CA PHE A 554 4.95 27.91 16.72
C PHE A 554 5.14 29.02 17.78
N ALA A 555 6.18 29.86 17.67
CA ALA A 555 6.53 30.81 18.74
C ALA A 555 5.36 31.72 19.16
N ASP A 556 4.50 32.12 18.22
CA ASP A 556 3.32 32.96 18.49
C ASP A 556 2.08 32.17 18.99
N GLU A 557 2.14 30.83 18.99
CA GLU A 557 1.03 29.91 19.31
C GLU A 557 1.39 28.96 20.48
N SER A 558 2.35 29.34 21.32
CA SER A 558 2.94 28.50 22.38
C SER A 558 1.99 28.28 23.59
N LEU A 559 0.88 27.59 23.38
CA LEU A 559 -0.11 27.26 24.41
C LEU A 559 0.42 26.17 25.37
N GLY A 560 1.18 26.54 26.40
CA GLY A 560 1.76 25.59 27.37
C GLY A 560 2.76 24.62 26.74
N SER A 561 3.50 25.07 25.72
CA SER A 561 4.61 24.35 25.08
C SER A 561 5.78 25.31 24.88
N PHE A 562 6.99 24.78 24.83
CA PHE A 562 8.20 25.59 24.87
C PHE A 562 8.97 25.54 23.55
N THR A 563 9.52 26.67 23.12
CA THR A 563 10.51 26.73 22.02
C THR A 563 11.84 26.12 22.48
N GLU A 564 12.76 25.89 21.52
CA GLU A 564 14.10 25.41 21.89
C GLU A 564 14.82 26.44 22.78
N GLU A 565 14.69 27.73 22.49
CA GLU A 565 15.33 28.80 23.24
C GLU A 565 14.84 28.85 24.69
N GLU A 566 13.53 28.74 24.91
CA GLU A 566 12.91 28.70 26.23
C GLU A 566 13.36 27.49 27.05
N LEU A 567 13.43 26.31 26.42
CA LEU A 567 13.94 25.11 27.08
C LEU A 567 15.43 25.25 27.44
N GLN A 568 16.24 25.91 26.60
CA GLN A 568 17.63 26.18 26.93
C GLN A 568 17.77 27.19 28.08
N ILE A 569 16.90 28.19 28.17
CA ILE A 569 16.85 29.13 29.30
C ILE A 569 16.48 28.36 30.58
N TRP A 570 15.44 27.52 30.55
CA TRP A 570 15.08 26.69 31.71
C TRP A 570 16.23 25.75 32.12
N ASN A 571 16.90 25.15 31.14
CA ASN A 571 17.99 24.21 31.39
C ASN A 571 19.27 24.89 31.90
N SER A 572 19.56 26.14 31.50
CA SER A 572 20.81 26.82 31.85
C SER A 572 20.69 27.72 33.09
N GLU A 573 19.58 28.44 33.24
CA GLU A 573 19.39 29.43 34.28
C GLU A 573 18.51 28.89 35.41
N SER A 574 17.21 28.67 35.16
CA SER A 574 16.24 28.06 36.08
C SER A 574 14.80 28.23 35.56
N TRP A 575 13.83 27.56 36.19
CA TRP A 575 12.40 27.75 35.90
C TRP A 575 11.94 29.18 36.25
N GLU A 576 12.37 29.68 37.40
CA GLU A 576 12.01 30.99 37.93
C GLU A 576 12.43 32.13 36.99
N ARG A 577 13.55 31.95 36.30
CA ARG A 577 14.04 32.92 35.31
C ARG A 577 13.19 32.94 34.05
N LEU A 578 12.79 31.77 33.56
CA LEU A 578 11.92 31.66 32.39
C LEU A 578 10.56 32.31 32.69
N GLN A 579 10.03 32.10 33.89
CA GLN A 579 8.78 32.71 34.33
C GLN A 579 8.83 34.24 34.33
N GLN A 580 9.94 34.85 34.77
CA GLN A 580 10.13 36.30 34.70
C GLN A 580 10.12 36.84 33.25
N ILE A 581 10.60 36.06 32.29
CA ILE A 581 10.60 36.45 30.87
C ILE A 581 9.18 36.40 30.30
N PHE A 582 8.38 35.40 30.68
CA PHE A 582 6.97 35.33 30.30
C PHE A 582 6.16 36.48 30.91
N GLU A 583 6.34 36.76 32.19
CA GLU A 583 5.68 37.88 32.89
C GLU A 583 6.06 39.24 32.28
N ALA A 584 7.31 39.42 31.85
CA ALA A 584 7.77 40.66 31.19
C ALA A 584 7.21 40.85 29.77
N ASN A 585 6.89 39.76 29.07
CA ASN A 585 6.33 39.77 27.72
C ASN A 585 4.79 39.79 27.71
N GLY A 586 4.13 39.83 28.88
CA GLY A 586 2.67 39.82 28.99
C GLY A 586 2.02 38.45 28.77
N ASN A 587 2.83 37.38 28.63
CA ASN A 587 2.35 36.00 28.57
C ASN A 587 2.16 35.48 30.00
N VAL A 588 0.91 35.34 30.44
CA VAL A 588 0.61 34.70 31.72
C VAL A 588 0.57 33.19 31.48
N ASP A 589 1.69 32.49 31.67
CA ASP A 589 1.68 31.03 31.74
C ASP A 589 2.20 30.57 33.10
N SER A 590 1.39 29.77 33.81
CA SER A 590 1.62 29.37 35.19
C SER A 590 2.24 27.97 35.30
N ASP A 591 3.13 27.79 36.28
CA ASP A 591 3.90 26.59 36.67
C ASP A 591 3.50 25.23 36.01
N PRO A 592 4.38 24.58 35.19
CA PRO A 592 4.15 23.28 34.56
C PRO A 592 4.16 22.11 35.55
N LEU A 593 4.54 22.33 36.82
CA LEU A 593 4.57 21.32 37.87
C LEU A 593 3.39 21.42 38.86
N SER A 594 2.46 22.37 38.66
CA SER A 594 1.28 22.46 39.51
C SER A 594 0.27 21.35 39.17
N ALA A 595 -0.24 20.68 40.22
CA ALA A 595 -1.25 19.62 40.06
C ALA A 595 -2.57 20.13 39.46
N GLU A 596 -2.79 21.45 39.47
CA GLU A 596 -3.92 22.14 38.84
C GLU A 596 -3.69 22.30 37.32
N ASN A 597 -2.44 22.47 36.86
CA ASN A 597 -2.10 22.65 35.44
C ASN A 597 -1.98 21.37 34.64
N LEU A 598 -1.96 20.22 35.30
CA LEU A 598 -2.03 18.94 34.60
C LEU A 598 -3.44 18.67 34.03
N TRP A 599 -4.55 19.17 34.61
CA TRP A 599 -5.90 18.80 34.13
C TRP A 599 -7.13 19.70 34.46
N THR A 600 -7.07 20.85 35.14
CA THR A 600 -8.31 21.65 35.37
C THR A 600 -8.45 22.77 34.35
N THR A 601 -9.50 22.91 33.54
CA THR A 601 -10.78 22.21 33.33
C THR A 601 -11.35 22.77 32.01
N SER A 602 -12.58 22.42 31.62
CA SER A 602 -13.36 23.14 30.60
C SER A 602 -13.35 24.68 30.72
N VAL A 603 -12.83 25.25 31.82
CA VAL A 603 -12.73 26.68 32.10
C VAL A 603 -11.61 27.38 31.31
N VAL A 604 -10.41 26.79 31.17
CA VAL A 604 -9.34 27.40 30.33
C VAL A 604 -9.67 27.26 28.85
N ALA A 605 -10.37 26.20 28.44
CA ALA A 605 -10.96 26.13 27.10
C ALA A 605 -12.05 27.19 26.90
N GLU A 606 -12.85 27.51 27.92
CA GLU A 606 -13.81 28.63 27.88
C GLU A 606 -13.14 30.00 27.91
N GLU A 607 -12.01 30.16 28.60
CA GLU A 607 -11.23 31.40 28.64
C GLU A 607 -10.38 31.62 27.38
N ILE A 608 -9.75 30.59 26.83
CA ILE A 608 -9.09 30.62 25.51
C ILE A 608 -10.13 30.91 24.42
N VAL A 609 -11.31 30.28 24.49
CA VAL A 609 -12.40 30.60 23.56
C VAL A 609 -12.97 32.00 23.80
N LYS A 610 -13.01 32.53 25.03
CA LYS A 610 -13.36 33.94 25.29
C LYS A 610 -12.31 34.89 24.74
N ALA A 611 -11.03 34.65 24.97
CA ALA A 611 -9.93 35.47 24.47
C ALA A 611 -9.88 35.47 22.94
N MET A 612 -10.08 34.30 22.30
CA MET A 612 -10.20 34.20 20.84
C MET A 612 -11.49 34.85 20.28
N ILE A 613 -12.60 34.84 21.04
CA ILE A 613 -13.83 35.56 20.65
C ILE A 613 -13.64 37.07 20.78
N GLU A 614 -12.90 37.54 21.79
CA GLU A 614 -12.58 38.96 21.99
C GLU A 614 -11.63 39.48 20.91
N GLU A 615 -10.59 38.74 20.53
CA GLU A 615 -9.71 39.09 19.39
C GLU A 615 -10.46 39.08 18.04
N VAL A 616 -11.39 38.14 17.82
CA VAL A 616 -12.20 38.09 16.59
C VAL A 616 -13.28 39.18 16.57
N ALA A 617 -13.70 39.69 17.73
CA ALA A 617 -14.64 40.80 17.85
C ALA A 617 -13.98 42.18 17.67
N ASP A 618 -12.70 42.34 18.05
CA ASP A 618 -11.95 43.60 17.87
C ASP A 618 -11.53 43.84 16.42
N ASP A 619 -11.40 42.78 15.62
CA ASP A 619 -11.19 42.84 14.17
C ASP A 619 -12.45 43.23 13.37
N GLY A 620 -13.52 43.62 14.07
CA GLY A 620 -14.86 43.78 13.54
C GLY A 620 -15.57 45.07 13.90
N ILE A 621 -14.87 46.17 14.22
CA ILE A 621 -15.38 47.55 14.05
C ILE A 621 -14.21 48.49 13.70
N ALA A 622 -14.07 48.80 12.42
CA ALA A 622 -13.66 50.13 11.97
C ALA A 622 -14.40 50.39 10.65
N GLU A 623 -15.13 51.52 10.62
CA GLU A 623 -16.16 51.97 9.68
C GLU A 623 -15.99 51.65 8.18
#